data_AF-A0A0K2GAI5-F1
#
_entry.id   AF-A0A0K2GAI5-F1
#
_cell.length_a   1.000
_cell.length_b   1.000
_cell.length_c   1.000
_cell.angle_alpha   90.00
_cell.angle_beta   90.00
_cell.angle_gamma   90.00
#
_symmetry.space_group_name_H-M   'P 1'
#
loop_
_entity.id
_entity.type
_entity.pdbx_description
1 polymer ?
#
loop_
_entity_poly.entity_id
_entity_poly.type
_entity_poly.pdbx_seq_one_letter_code
_entity_poly.pdbx_strand_id
1 'polypeptide(L)'
;MKLSPDDIRRARSVNLIEMLIGLGHKPVSRRQDHALFHSPLRDDRHPSFSVSYVNSGWVWYDFGPGTHGDVIEFIQQQFHLTFPEAVRKLLGHPIVDGPPPRQSRTDSNREQRRRIDQARQAFHRAKASMTPEKEEEIRQYFVSRKVPYHPHLGAVWIARGEAKTPYIGIPLPSPNIHVMHGLECRALHDVPNELLRATMGRS
;
A
#
# COMPACT_ATOMS: atom_id res chain seq x y z
N MET A 1 -22.42 0.36 -18.74
CA MET A 1 -22.20 -0.97 -18.13
C MET A 1 -21.46 -0.81 -16.81
N LYS A 2 -22.04 -1.29 -15.70
CA LYS A 2 -21.40 -1.30 -14.38
C LYS A 2 -20.38 -2.45 -14.33
N LEU A 3 -19.20 -2.21 -13.78
CA LEU A 3 -18.21 -3.28 -13.54
C LEU A 3 -18.73 -4.20 -12.44
N SER A 4 -18.66 -5.51 -12.65
CA SER A 4 -18.93 -6.49 -11.60
C SER A 4 -17.68 -6.72 -10.73
N PRO A 5 -17.84 -7.20 -9.48
CA PRO A 5 -16.70 -7.64 -8.68
C PRO A 5 -15.86 -8.73 -9.35
N ASP A 6 -16.48 -9.56 -10.20
CA ASP A 6 -15.77 -10.59 -10.97
C ASP A 6 -14.87 -9.99 -12.04
N ASP A 7 -15.32 -8.96 -12.75
CA ASP A 7 -14.51 -8.23 -13.74
C ASP A 7 -13.23 -7.68 -13.10
N ILE A 8 -13.34 -7.13 -11.89
CA ILE A 8 -12.19 -6.59 -11.14
C ILE A 8 -11.23 -7.71 -10.75
N ARG A 9 -11.72 -8.86 -10.27
CA ARG A 9 -10.87 -10.01 -9.93
C ARG A 9 -10.14 -10.55 -11.16
N ARG A 10 -10.85 -10.69 -12.28
CA ARG A 10 -10.28 -11.15 -13.55
C ARG A 10 -9.20 -10.19 -14.04
N ALA A 11 -9.46 -8.88 -14.01
CA ALA A 11 -8.47 -7.87 -14.37
C ALA A 11 -7.21 -7.94 -13.48
N ARG A 12 -7.36 -8.14 -12.17
CA ARG A 12 -6.22 -8.32 -11.24
C ARG A 12 -5.41 -9.60 -11.45
N SER A 13 -6.00 -10.60 -12.10
CA SER A 13 -5.36 -11.89 -12.35
C SER A 13 -4.52 -11.89 -13.64
N VAL A 14 -4.56 -10.81 -14.43
CA VAL A 14 -3.75 -10.67 -15.64
C VAL A 14 -2.26 -10.70 -15.29
N ASN A 15 -1.51 -11.55 -16.00
CA ASN A 15 -0.07 -11.68 -15.80
C ASN A 15 0.67 -10.44 -16.31
N LEU A 16 1.15 -9.63 -15.37
CA LEU A 16 1.84 -8.37 -15.66
C LEU A 16 3.18 -8.59 -16.37
N ILE A 17 3.89 -9.70 -16.12
CA ILE A 17 5.15 -10.01 -16.82
C ILE A 17 4.88 -10.23 -18.32
N GLU A 18 3.94 -11.12 -18.65
CA GLU A 18 3.62 -11.38 -20.07
C GLU A 18 3.04 -10.13 -20.76
N MET A 19 2.25 -9.35 -20.03
CA MET A 19 1.70 -8.11 -20.57
C MET A 19 2.79 -7.09 -20.93
N LEU A 20 3.78 -6.89 -20.05
CA LEU A 20 4.91 -5.99 -20.34
C LEU A 20 5.73 -6.47 -21.53
N ILE A 21 5.95 -7.78 -21.65
CA ILE A 21 6.62 -8.39 -22.81
C ILE A 21 5.81 -8.14 -24.09
N GLY A 22 4.49 -8.33 -24.04
CA GLY A 22 3.59 -8.04 -25.16
C GLY A 22 3.56 -6.57 -25.57
N LEU A 23 3.82 -5.65 -24.63
CA LEU A 23 3.99 -4.22 -24.89
C LEU A 23 5.39 -3.85 -25.42
N GLY A 24 6.30 -4.83 -25.53
CA GLY A 24 7.65 -4.64 -26.06
C GLY A 24 8.73 -4.40 -25.00
N HIS A 25 8.40 -4.43 -23.71
CA HIS A 25 9.38 -4.30 -22.64
C HIS A 25 10.16 -5.61 -22.46
N LYS A 26 11.49 -5.50 -22.47
CA LYS A 26 12.37 -6.66 -22.31
C LYS A 26 12.77 -6.81 -20.84
N PRO A 27 12.54 -7.98 -20.22
CA PRO A 27 13.01 -8.21 -18.86
C PRO A 27 14.53 -8.29 -18.86
N VAL A 28 15.15 -7.62 -17.90
CA VAL A 28 16.58 -7.73 -17.61
C VAL A 28 16.86 -9.03 -16.83
N SER A 29 15.94 -9.42 -15.96
CA SER A 29 15.92 -10.76 -15.38
C SER A 29 14.49 -11.28 -15.30
N ARG A 30 14.29 -12.59 -15.48
CA ARG A 30 12.97 -13.22 -15.48
C ARG A 30 13.00 -14.58 -14.79
N ARG A 31 12.01 -14.79 -13.94
CA ARG A 31 11.56 -16.05 -13.35
C ARG A 31 10.06 -16.18 -13.61
N GLN A 32 9.46 -17.27 -13.15
CA GLN A 32 8.03 -17.51 -13.34
C GLN A 32 7.14 -16.48 -12.63
N ASP A 33 7.52 -16.09 -11.42
CA ASP A 33 6.75 -15.27 -10.50
C ASP A 33 7.39 -13.90 -10.22
N HIS A 34 8.53 -13.62 -10.86
CA HIS A 34 9.30 -12.40 -10.65
C HIS A 34 10.05 -11.99 -11.91
N ALA A 35 10.06 -10.70 -12.23
CA ALA A 35 10.90 -10.15 -13.29
C ALA A 35 11.33 -8.71 -12.98
N LEU A 36 12.52 -8.34 -13.45
CA LEU A 36 13.06 -6.98 -13.36
C LEU A 36 13.14 -6.37 -14.75
N PHE A 37 12.66 -5.14 -14.90
CA PHE A 37 12.65 -4.35 -16.12
C PHE A 37 13.27 -2.97 -15.90
N HIS A 38 13.60 -2.30 -16.99
CA HIS A 38 13.65 -0.84 -17.00
C HIS A 38 12.23 -0.30 -16.82
N SER A 39 12.09 0.82 -16.10
CA SER A 39 10.77 1.37 -15.82
C SER A 39 10.00 1.69 -17.11
N PRO A 40 8.80 1.12 -17.30
CA PRO A 40 7.93 1.45 -18.43
C PRO A 40 7.24 2.81 -18.28
N LEU A 41 7.25 3.40 -17.07
CA LEU A 41 6.52 4.62 -16.70
C LEU A 41 7.33 5.91 -16.86
N ARG A 42 8.63 5.80 -17.15
CA ARG A 42 9.57 6.93 -17.29
C ARG A 42 10.80 6.49 -18.06
N ASP A 43 11.63 7.45 -18.48
CA ASP A 43 12.96 7.12 -18.97
C ASP A 43 13.83 6.60 -17.81
N ASP A 44 14.47 5.44 -18.03
CA ASP A 44 15.14 4.70 -16.96
C ASP A 44 16.43 4.04 -17.46
N ARG A 45 17.56 4.59 -17.01
CA ARG A 45 18.90 4.13 -17.43
C ARG A 45 19.32 2.83 -16.74
N HIS A 46 18.81 2.57 -15.54
CA HIS A 46 19.17 1.39 -14.74
C HIS A 46 17.91 0.65 -14.34
N PRO A 47 17.83 -0.67 -14.56
CA PRO A 47 16.60 -1.41 -14.35
C PRO A 47 16.13 -1.33 -12.90
N SER A 48 14.99 -0.68 -12.70
CA SER A 48 14.42 -0.40 -11.38
C SER A 48 12.98 -0.90 -11.21
N PHE A 49 12.38 -1.55 -12.21
CA PHE A 49 10.98 -1.94 -12.18
C PHE A 49 10.80 -3.43 -11.94
N SER A 50 10.48 -3.79 -10.70
CA SER A 50 10.24 -5.16 -10.28
C SER A 50 8.78 -5.52 -10.41
N VAL A 51 8.49 -6.68 -10.99
CA VAL A 51 7.16 -7.29 -11.05
C VAL A 51 7.22 -8.62 -10.31
N SER A 52 6.25 -8.85 -9.42
CA SER A 52 6.20 -10.06 -8.59
C SER A 52 4.77 -10.56 -8.45
N TYR A 53 4.60 -11.88 -8.31
CA TYR A 53 3.33 -12.50 -7.92
C TYR A 53 3.32 -12.74 -6.41
N VAL A 54 2.47 -12.03 -5.67
CA VAL A 54 2.40 -12.08 -4.20
C VAL A 54 0.94 -12.12 -3.77
N ASN A 55 0.60 -12.95 -2.77
CA ASN A 55 -0.77 -13.05 -2.21
C ASN A 55 -1.86 -13.23 -3.28
N SER A 56 -1.61 -14.11 -4.25
CA SER A 56 -2.51 -14.41 -5.38
C SER A 56 -2.77 -13.23 -6.34
N GLY A 57 -1.87 -12.24 -6.40
CA GLY A 57 -1.99 -11.11 -7.31
C GLY A 57 -0.64 -10.64 -7.86
N TRP A 58 -0.68 -10.04 -9.06
CA TRP A 58 0.49 -9.40 -9.66
C TRP A 58 0.66 -7.99 -9.13
N VAL A 59 1.85 -7.70 -8.62
CA VAL A 59 2.24 -6.38 -8.11
C VAL A 59 3.50 -5.91 -8.79
N TRP A 60 3.69 -4.60 -8.87
CA TRP A 60 4.91 -3.99 -9.36
C TRP A 60 5.45 -2.95 -8.38
N TYR A 61 6.76 -2.73 -8.46
CA TYR A 61 7.48 -1.74 -7.69
C TYR A 61 8.54 -1.07 -8.57
N ASP A 62 8.52 0.26 -8.69
CA ASP A 62 9.60 1.03 -9.31
C ASP A 62 10.51 1.62 -8.22
N PHE A 63 11.72 1.10 -8.11
CA PHE A 63 12.75 1.53 -7.15
C PHE A 63 13.28 2.95 -7.40
N GLY A 64 13.07 3.53 -8.58
CA GLY A 64 13.52 4.90 -8.86
C GLY A 64 12.72 5.95 -8.07
N PRO A 65 11.41 6.09 -8.34
CA PRO A 65 10.53 7.01 -7.62
C PRO A 65 9.90 6.38 -6.35
N GLY A 66 10.07 5.08 -6.13
CA GLY A 66 9.44 4.34 -5.03
C GLY A 66 7.94 4.12 -5.20
N THR A 67 7.42 4.19 -6.44
CA THR A 67 6.01 3.94 -6.75
C THR A 67 5.75 2.45 -6.91
N HIS A 68 4.51 2.03 -6.69
CA HIS A 68 4.12 0.63 -6.78
C HIS A 68 2.61 0.55 -7.04
N GLY A 69 2.13 -0.66 -7.29
CA GLY A 69 0.70 -0.91 -7.42
C GLY A 69 0.37 -2.31 -7.90
N ASP A 70 -0.91 -2.56 -8.11
CA ASP A 70 -1.39 -3.73 -8.83
C ASP A 70 -1.38 -3.51 -10.36
N VAL A 71 -1.74 -4.56 -11.11
CA VAL A 71 -1.83 -4.53 -12.57
C VAL A 71 -2.83 -3.48 -13.09
N ILE A 72 -3.90 -3.16 -12.36
CA ILE A 72 -4.86 -2.13 -12.75
C ILE A 72 -4.23 -0.76 -12.59
N GLU A 73 -3.57 -0.51 -11.47
CA GLU A 73 -2.86 0.75 -11.21
C GLU A 73 -1.74 0.98 -12.23
N PHE A 74 -1.03 -0.07 -12.65
CA PHE A 74 -0.06 0.01 -13.74
C PHE A 74 -0.70 0.56 -15.02
N ILE A 75 -1.82 -0.03 -15.46
CA ILE A 75 -2.52 0.39 -16.67
C ILE A 75 -3.08 1.80 -16.56
N GLN A 76 -3.60 2.18 -15.40
CA GLN A 76 -4.03 3.56 -15.15
C GLN A 76 -2.89 4.55 -15.32
N GLN A 77 -1.68 4.24 -14.83
CA GLN A 77 -0.51 5.11 -14.96
C GLN A 77 0.05 5.12 -16.38
N GLN A 78 0.23 3.94 -17.00
CA GLN A 78 0.82 3.79 -18.33
C GLN A 78 -0.02 4.44 -19.43
N PHE A 79 -1.35 4.34 -19.33
CA PHE A 79 -2.27 4.79 -20.37
C PHE A 79 -3.14 5.98 -19.96
N HIS A 80 -2.87 6.57 -18.78
CA HIS A 80 -3.67 7.67 -18.21
C HIS A 80 -5.17 7.38 -18.13
N LEU A 81 -5.52 6.13 -17.81
CA LEU A 81 -6.89 5.66 -17.77
C LEU A 81 -7.52 5.79 -16.38
N THR A 82 -8.83 5.97 -16.35
CA THR A 82 -9.61 5.78 -15.13
C THR A 82 -9.68 4.30 -14.75
N PHE A 83 -9.94 4.00 -13.48
CA PHE A 83 -10.09 2.61 -13.01
C PHE A 83 -11.03 1.75 -13.88
N PRO A 84 -12.25 2.19 -14.24
CA PRO A 84 -13.12 1.41 -15.12
C PRO A 84 -12.56 1.17 -16.52
N GLU A 85 -11.86 2.14 -17.09
CA GLU A 85 -11.22 2.00 -18.41
C GLU A 85 -10.03 1.06 -18.35
N ALA A 86 -9.23 1.12 -17.28
CA ALA A 86 -8.13 0.21 -17.06
C ALA A 86 -8.60 -1.25 -16.91
N VAL A 87 -9.66 -1.48 -16.12
CA VAL A 87 -10.29 -2.81 -16.01
C VAL A 87 -10.80 -3.29 -17.38
N ARG A 88 -11.46 -2.42 -18.15
CA ARG A 88 -11.92 -2.78 -19.50
C ARG A 88 -10.77 -3.13 -20.45
N LYS A 89 -9.69 -2.34 -20.43
CA LYS A 89 -8.50 -2.58 -21.24
C LYS A 89 -7.87 -3.93 -20.91
N LEU A 90 -7.75 -4.25 -19.62
CA LEU A 90 -7.20 -5.53 -19.14
C LEU A 90 -8.06 -6.73 -19.55
N LEU A 91 -9.37 -6.54 -19.69
CA LEU A 91 -10.30 -7.58 -20.15
C LEU A 91 -10.43 -7.63 -21.68
N GLY A 92 -9.64 -6.84 -22.43
CA GLY A 92 -9.67 -6.82 -23.90
C GLY A 92 -10.88 -6.10 -24.50
N HIS A 93 -11.60 -5.28 -23.74
CA HIS A 93 -12.74 -4.51 -24.25
C HIS A 93 -12.28 -3.24 -24.98
N PRO A 94 -12.99 -2.81 -26.04
CA PRO A 94 -12.73 -1.54 -26.71
C PRO A 94 -12.80 -0.37 -25.72
N ILE A 95 -11.78 0.49 -25.74
CA ILE A 95 -11.83 1.78 -25.06
C ILE A 95 -12.65 2.69 -25.95
N VAL A 96 -13.84 3.08 -25.50
CA VAL A 96 -14.68 4.03 -26.24
C VAL A 96 -14.10 5.42 -26.01
N ASP A 97 -13.63 6.07 -27.08
CA ASP A 97 -13.17 7.47 -27.03
C ASP A 97 -14.38 8.38 -26.72
N GLY A 98 -14.62 8.59 -25.43
CA GLY A 98 -15.51 9.60 -24.92
C GLY A 98 -14.72 10.58 -24.06
N PRO A 99 -15.14 11.85 -23.95
CA PRO A 99 -14.56 12.75 -22.97
C PRO A 99 -14.59 12.05 -21.61
N PRO A 100 -13.50 12.15 -20.82
CA PRO A 100 -13.39 11.43 -19.56
C PRO A 100 -14.66 11.70 -18.77
N PRO A 101 -15.42 10.66 -18.36
CA PRO A 101 -16.61 10.91 -17.58
C PRO A 101 -16.17 11.70 -16.36
N ARG A 102 -16.80 12.87 -16.11
CA ARG A 102 -16.74 13.58 -14.83
C ARG A 102 -17.35 12.68 -13.77
N GLN A 103 -16.66 11.60 -13.44
CA GLN A 103 -17.02 10.77 -12.32
C GLN A 103 -16.65 11.57 -11.09
N SER A 104 -17.62 11.69 -10.20
CA SER A 104 -17.52 12.09 -8.80
C SER A 104 -16.54 11.17 -8.03
N ARG A 105 -15.25 11.23 -8.42
CA ARG A 105 -14.09 10.52 -7.86
C ARG A 105 -13.37 11.35 -6.81
N THR A 106 -13.88 12.54 -6.48
CA THR A 106 -13.13 13.53 -5.71
C THR A 106 -13.18 13.28 -4.21
N ASP A 107 -14.23 12.69 -3.63
CA ASP A 107 -14.31 12.58 -2.17
C ASP A 107 -13.77 11.27 -1.61
N SER A 108 -14.07 10.11 -2.21
CA SER A 108 -13.61 8.80 -1.69
C SER A 108 -12.10 8.59 -1.87
N ASN A 109 -11.54 8.96 -3.03
CA ASN A 109 -10.09 8.91 -3.25
C ASN A 109 -9.35 9.97 -2.44
N ARG A 110 -9.94 11.14 -2.22
CA ARG A 110 -9.33 12.19 -1.39
C ARG A 110 -9.34 11.80 0.08
N GLU A 111 -10.42 11.21 0.57
CA GLU A 111 -10.48 10.70 1.95
C GLU A 111 -9.50 9.55 2.16
N GLN A 112 -9.43 8.59 1.24
CA GLN A 112 -8.45 7.51 1.31
C GLN A 112 -7.00 8.04 1.30
N ARG A 113 -6.69 8.98 0.41
CA ARG A 113 -5.37 9.61 0.34
C ARG A 113 -5.04 10.40 1.60
N ARG A 114 -6.02 11.16 2.14
CA ARG A 114 -5.91 11.87 3.41
C ARG A 114 -5.61 10.91 4.56
N ARG A 115 -6.29 9.76 4.63
CA ARG A 115 -6.03 8.72 5.66
C ARG A 115 -4.62 8.16 5.56
N ILE A 116 -4.15 7.86 4.34
CA ILE A 116 -2.79 7.37 4.09
C ILE A 116 -1.77 8.43 4.53
N ASP A 117 -1.94 9.68 4.12
CA ASP A 117 -1.04 10.78 4.48
C ASP A 117 -1.02 11.03 6.00
N GLN A 118 -2.19 10.95 6.67
CA GLN A 118 -2.29 11.03 8.13
C GLN A 118 -1.55 9.88 8.81
N ALA A 119 -1.70 8.65 8.32
CA ALA A 119 -1.00 7.49 8.87
C ALA A 119 0.52 7.66 8.74
N ARG A 120 1.00 8.09 7.56
CA ARG A 120 2.42 8.39 7.29
C ARG A 120 2.97 9.47 8.23
N GLN A 121 2.24 10.57 8.40
CA GLN A 121 2.63 11.64 9.32
C GLN A 121 2.65 11.16 10.79
N ALA A 122 1.65 10.37 11.21
CA ALA A 122 1.62 9.80 12.54
C ALA A 122 2.82 8.88 12.79
N PHE A 123 3.14 8.01 11.83
CA PHE A 123 4.30 7.12 11.89
C PHE A 123 5.62 7.89 11.96
N HIS A 124 5.82 8.89 11.10
CA HIS A 124 7.03 9.70 11.10
C HIS A 124 7.24 10.44 12.42
N ARG A 125 6.18 11.04 12.98
CA ARG A 125 6.25 11.71 14.29
C ARG A 125 6.55 10.73 15.42
N ALA A 126 5.88 9.58 15.43
CA ALA A 126 6.10 8.54 16.43
C ALA A 126 7.55 8.04 16.38
N LYS A 127 8.06 7.74 15.17
CA LYS A 127 9.44 7.32 14.92
C LYS A 127 10.46 8.34 15.41
N ALA A 128 10.24 9.64 15.15
CA ALA A 128 11.10 10.71 15.63
C ALA A 128 11.08 10.89 17.16
N SER A 129 10.02 10.43 17.84
CA SER A 129 9.87 10.52 19.30
C SER A 129 10.30 9.25 20.05
N MET A 130 10.85 8.26 19.34
CA MET A 130 11.31 7.01 19.94
C MET A 130 12.48 7.26 20.90
N THR A 131 12.45 6.54 22.01
CA THR A 131 13.54 6.50 22.99
C THR A 131 13.82 5.03 23.34
N PRO A 132 14.98 4.70 23.92
CA PRO A 132 15.30 3.33 24.34
C PRO A 132 14.22 2.73 25.26
N GLU A 133 13.63 3.53 26.14
CA GLU A 133 12.57 3.10 27.06
C GLU A 133 11.30 2.68 26.30
N LYS A 134 10.90 3.47 25.30
CA LYS A 134 9.75 3.15 24.43
C LYS A 134 10.01 1.93 23.56
N GLU A 135 11.24 1.76 23.09
CA GLU A 135 11.63 0.57 22.32
C GLU A 135 11.58 -0.69 23.19
N GLU A 136 12.06 -0.61 24.42
CA GLU A 136 12.00 -1.71 25.37
C GLU A 136 10.55 -2.07 25.70
N GLU A 137 9.67 -1.08 25.90
CA GLU A 137 8.24 -1.34 26.11
C GLU A 137 7.59 -2.08 24.93
N ILE A 138 7.95 -1.73 23.69
CA ILE A 138 7.53 -2.47 22.49
C ILE A 138 8.07 -3.91 22.54
N ARG A 139 9.34 -4.11 22.87
CA ARG A 139 9.93 -5.46 22.97
C ARG A 139 9.20 -6.31 24.01
N GLN A 140 8.91 -5.74 25.16
CA GLN A 140 8.16 -6.40 26.24
C GLN A 140 6.74 -6.80 25.80
N TYR A 141 6.09 -5.99 24.96
CA TYR A 141 4.82 -6.36 24.36
C TYR A 141 4.90 -7.65 23.53
N PHE A 142 5.92 -7.79 22.68
CA PHE A 142 6.12 -9.02 21.90
C PHE A 142 6.44 -10.23 22.79
N VAL A 143 7.29 -10.03 23.81
CA VAL A 143 7.63 -11.06 24.81
C VAL A 143 6.40 -11.55 25.55
N SER A 144 5.55 -10.65 26.07
CA SER A 144 4.32 -11.02 26.80
C SER A 144 3.32 -11.77 25.92
N ARG A 145 3.31 -11.48 24.61
CA ARG A 145 2.51 -12.19 23.61
C ARG A 145 3.14 -13.48 23.10
N LYS A 146 4.35 -13.83 23.56
CA LYS A 146 5.13 -15.00 23.12
C LYS A 146 5.42 -15.00 21.61
N VAL A 147 5.66 -13.83 21.04
CA VAL A 147 6.00 -13.64 19.61
C VAL A 147 7.40 -13.02 19.52
N PRO A 148 8.27 -13.45 18.60
CA PRO A 148 9.57 -12.82 18.41
C PRO A 148 9.42 -11.37 17.92
N TYR A 149 10.19 -10.46 18.51
CA TYR A 149 10.30 -9.10 17.99
C TYR A 149 11.31 -9.05 16.84
N HIS A 150 10.89 -8.41 15.75
CA HIS A 150 11.73 -8.18 14.59
C HIS A 150 11.87 -6.67 14.32
N PRO A 151 13.08 -6.07 14.46
CA PRO A 151 13.28 -4.64 14.30
C PRO A 151 12.85 -4.08 12.92
N HIS A 152 12.94 -4.90 11.87
CA HIS A 152 12.56 -4.52 10.50
C HIS A 152 11.05 -4.29 10.33
N LEU A 153 10.21 -4.70 11.29
CA LEU A 153 8.79 -4.32 11.31
C LEU A 153 8.61 -2.80 11.45
N GLY A 154 9.62 -2.12 12.00
CA GLY A 154 9.57 -0.68 12.23
C GLY A 154 8.47 -0.27 13.19
N ALA A 155 8.14 -1.11 14.18
CA ALA A 155 7.14 -0.78 15.18
C ALA A 155 7.51 0.50 15.94
N VAL A 156 6.51 1.35 16.20
CA VAL A 156 6.68 2.64 16.89
C VAL A 156 5.74 2.74 18.09
N TRP A 157 6.15 3.53 19.08
CA TRP A 157 5.34 3.80 20.25
C TRP A 157 4.47 5.04 20.01
N ILE A 158 3.18 4.97 20.35
CA ILE A 158 2.19 6.00 20.08
C ILE A 158 1.35 6.26 21.33
N ALA A 159 1.29 7.51 21.78
CA ALA A 159 0.29 7.94 22.77
C ALA A 159 -1.04 8.25 22.07
N ARG A 160 -2.15 7.68 22.54
CA ARG A 160 -3.51 8.01 22.05
C ARG A 160 -4.45 8.38 23.19
N GLY A 161 -5.40 9.28 22.90
CA GLY A 161 -6.39 9.79 23.84
C GLY A 161 -5.84 10.82 24.83
N GLU A 162 -6.74 11.43 25.61
CA GLU A 162 -6.39 12.44 26.62
C GLU A 162 -5.47 11.89 27.70
N ALA A 163 -5.69 10.62 28.09
CA ALA A 163 -4.87 9.91 29.05
C ALA A 163 -3.48 9.49 28.51
N LYS A 164 -3.16 9.79 27.23
CA LYS A 164 -1.91 9.42 26.55
C LYS A 164 -1.59 7.93 26.67
N THR A 165 -2.61 7.07 26.57
CA THR A 165 -2.48 5.62 26.67
C THR A 165 -1.46 5.11 25.64
N PRO A 166 -0.55 4.20 26.02
CA PRO A 166 0.51 3.69 25.16
C PRO A 166 -0.02 2.64 24.16
N TYR A 167 0.29 2.82 22.89
CA TYR A 167 -0.01 1.92 21.79
C TYR A 167 1.27 1.56 21.02
N ILE A 168 1.31 0.35 20.49
CA ILE A 168 2.21 -0.06 19.43
C ILE A 168 1.57 0.27 18.09
N GLY A 169 2.31 0.97 17.23
CA GLY A 169 1.99 1.23 15.83
C GLY A 169 2.86 0.38 14.91
N ILE A 170 2.26 -0.49 14.10
CA ILE A 170 2.97 -1.29 13.09
C ILE A 170 2.60 -0.77 11.69
N PRO A 171 3.57 -0.24 10.93
CA PRO A 171 3.32 0.27 9.59
C PRO A 171 3.01 -0.89 8.64
N LEU A 172 1.90 -0.78 7.91
CA LEU A 172 1.45 -1.80 6.97
C LEU A 172 1.52 -1.29 5.53
N PRO A 173 2.00 -2.12 4.57
CA PRO A 173 2.61 -3.44 4.76
C PRO A 173 4.07 -3.38 5.22
N SER A 174 4.69 -2.19 5.22
CA SER A 174 6.11 -1.98 5.50
C SER A 174 6.35 -0.60 6.12
N PRO A 175 7.44 -0.43 6.90
CA PRO A 175 7.87 0.87 7.43
C PRO A 175 8.39 1.84 6.37
N ASN A 176 8.54 1.43 5.11
CA ASN A 176 8.88 2.35 4.03
C ASN A 176 7.69 3.31 3.79
N ILE A 177 7.91 4.61 4.03
CA ILE A 177 6.87 5.64 3.98
C ILE A 177 6.22 5.76 2.61
N HIS A 178 6.92 5.39 1.53
CA HIS A 178 6.40 5.45 0.17
C HIS A 178 5.38 4.35 -0.10
N VAL A 179 5.48 3.21 0.59
CA VAL A 179 4.59 2.03 0.43
C VAL A 179 3.60 1.85 1.57
N MET A 180 3.79 2.57 2.66
CA MET A 180 2.94 2.52 3.83
C MET A 180 1.55 3.05 3.48
N HIS A 181 0.53 2.23 3.71
CA HIS A 181 -0.89 2.58 3.50
C HIS A 181 -1.64 2.82 4.81
N GLY A 182 -1.08 2.39 5.93
CA GLY A 182 -1.74 2.47 7.21
C GLY A 182 -0.82 2.13 8.36
N LEU A 183 -1.32 2.38 9.56
CA LEU A 183 -0.65 2.11 10.81
C LEU A 183 -1.60 1.29 11.67
N GLU A 184 -1.32 0.00 11.82
CA GLU A 184 -2.07 -0.83 12.75
C GLU A 184 -1.71 -0.40 14.17
N CYS A 185 -2.71 -0.06 14.98
CA CYS A 185 -2.50 0.40 16.34
C CYS A 185 -3.11 -0.59 17.33
N ARG A 186 -2.31 -1.10 18.27
CA ARG A 186 -2.77 -1.95 19.38
C ARG A 186 -2.27 -1.38 20.70
N ALA A 187 -3.06 -1.50 21.76
CA ALA A 187 -2.62 -1.05 23.06
C ALA A 187 -1.46 -1.93 23.54
N LEU A 188 -0.45 -1.31 24.16
CA LEU A 188 0.70 -2.02 24.72
C LEU A 188 0.32 -2.79 26.00
N HIS A 189 -0.67 -2.30 26.74
CA HIS A 189 -1.18 -2.91 27.97
C HIS A 189 -2.69 -3.08 27.90
N ASP A 190 -3.25 -3.81 28.87
CA ASP A 190 -4.70 -3.87 29.04
C ASP A 190 -5.23 -2.49 29.41
N VAL A 191 -6.00 -1.90 28.50
CA VAL A 191 -6.58 -0.57 28.69
C VAL A 191 -7.97 -0.74 29.31
N PRO A 192 -8.26 -0.11 30.46
CA PRO A 192 -9.60 -0.09 31.02
C PRO A 192 -10.63 0.35 29.98
N ASN A 193 -11.78 -0.33 29.94
CA ASN A 193 -12.83 -0.10 28.95
C ASN A 193 -13.32 1.36 28.88
N GLU A 194 -13.23 2.09 29.99
CA GLU A 194 -13.59 3.51 30.10
C GLU A 194 -12.69 4.41 29.24
N LEU A 195 -11.39 4.10 29.17
CA LEU A 195 -10.41 4.87 28.40
C LEU A 195 -10.46 4.55 26.90
N LEU A 196 -10.86 3.33 26.52
CA LEU A 196 -11.07 2.92 25.12
C LEU A 196 -12.19 3.72 24.44
N ARG A 197 -13.26 4.04 25.18
CA ARG A 197 -14.38 4.86 24.69
C ARG A 197 -14.01 6.32 24.44
N ALA A 198 -13.01 6.84 25.16
CA ALA A 198 -12.49 8.20 24.96
C ALA A 198 -11.47 8.29 23.82
N THR A 199 -10.84 7.18 23.42
CA THR A 199 -9.82 7.15 22.35
C THR A 199 -10.40 7.04 20.95
N MET A 200 -11.56 6.38 20.81
CA MET A 200 -12.32 6.28 19.57
C MET A 200 -13.35 7.41 19.57
N GLY A 201 -12.99 8.57 19.01
CA GLY A 201 -13.83 9.77 19.02
C GLY A 201 -15.30 9.46 18.71
N ARG A 202 -16.21 10.10 19.46
CA ARG A 202 -17.66 9.95 19.33
C ARG A 202 -18.05 9.99 17.84
N SER A 203 -18.69 8.91 17.38
CA SER A 203 -19.34 8.79 16.07
C SER A 203 -20.34 9.91 15.82
#